data_AF-A0A3S4KCZ4-F1
#
_entry.id   AF-A0A3S4KCZ4-F1
#
_cell.length_a   1.000
_cell.length_b   1.000
_cell.length_c   1.000
_cell.angle_alpha   90.00
_cell.angle_beta   90.00
_cell.angle_gamma   90.00
#
_symmetry.space_group_name_H-M   'P 1'
#
loop_
_entity.id
_entity.type
_entity.pdbx_description
1 polymer ?
#
loop_
_entity_poly.entity_id
_entity_poly.type
_entity_poly.pdbx_seq_one_letter_code
_entity_poly.pdbx_strand_id
1 'polypeptide(L)' 'MNPARDFGPKLFTWFAGWGNIAMTGGRDIPYFIVPIIAPLLGACLGAAIYRFLIANNLPCHTCVEEENTR' A
#
# COMPACT_ATOMS: atom_id res chain seq x y z
N MET A 1 3.26 5.41 -2.46
CA MET A 1 1.99 4.68 -2.25
C MET A 1 1.99 4.07 -0.85
N ASN A 2 2.00 4.91 0.19
CA ASN A 2 1.95 4.47 1.57
C ASN A 2 0.91 5.35 2.30
N PRO A 3 -0.18 4.77 2.83
CA PRO A 3 -1.24 5.53 3.48
C PRO A 3 -0.72 6.43 4.61
N ALA A 4 0.24 5.97 5.41
CA ALA A 4 0.81 6.73 6.52
C ALA A 4 1.63 7.95 6.06
N ARG A 5 2.30 7.82 4.91
CA ARG A 5 3.14 8.87 4.30
C ARG A 5 2.31 10.03 3.75
N ASP A 6 1.05 9.79 3.42
CA ASP A 6 0.11 10.78 2.91
C ASP A 6 -0.84 11.30 4.00
N PHE A 7 -1.28 10.45 4.93
CA PHE A 7 -2.23 10.85 5.98
C PHE A 7 -1.58 11.68 7.10
N GLY A 8 -0.38 11.31 7.56
CA GLY A 8 0.30 12.01 8.67
C GLY A 8 0.57 13.49 8.39
N PRO A 9 1.22 13.85 7.26
CA PRO A 9 1.44 15.24 6.89
C PRO A 9 0.15 16.02 6.63
N LYS A 10 -0.89 15.38 6.08
CA LYS A 10 -2.21 16.02 5.85
C LYS A 10 -2.96 16.34 7.14
N LEU A 11 -2.85 15.47 8.15
CA LEU A 11 -3.44 15.72 9.46
C LEU A 11 -2.72 16.86 10.17
N PHE A 12 -1.39 16.91 10.07
CA PHE A 12 -0.59 18.02 10.59
C PHE A 12 -0.97 19.37 9.94
N THR A 13 -1.09 19.41 8.61
CA THR A 13 -1.47 20.65 7.91
C THR A 13 -2.91 21.06 8.21
N TRP A 14 -3.82 20.10 8.40
CA TRP A 14 -5.19 20.37 8.86
C TRP A 14 -5.20 21.12 10.21
N PHE A 15 -4.41 20.65 11.19
CA PHE A 15 -4.25 21.33 12.49
C PHE A 15 -3.47 22.65 12.39
N ALA A 16 -2.56 22.79 11.43
CA ALA A 16 -1.78 24.00 11.19
C ALA A 16 -2.59 25.15 10.53
N GLY A 17 -3.93 25.05 10.51
CA GLY A 17 -4.82 26.12 10.07
C GLY A 17 -5.21 26.07 8.59
N TRP A 18 -4.76 25.06 7.82
CA TRP A 18 -5.20 24.89 6.43
C TRP A 18 -6.64 24.37 6.30
N GLY A 19 -7.22 23.86 7.38
CA GLY A 19 -8.62 23.42 7.42
C GLY A 19 -8.95 22.36 6.37
N ASN A 20 -10.20 22.33 5.91
CA ASN A 20 -10.72 21.26 5.04
C ASN A 20 -9.98 21.11 3.69
N ILE A 21 -9.29 22.15 3.22
CA ILE A 21 -8.48 22.10 1.99
C ILE A 21 -7.33 21.08 2.10
N ALA A 22 -6.77 20.87 3.30
CA ALA A 22 -5.72 19.89 3.52
C ALA A 22 -6.18 18.43 3.26
N MET A 23 -7.46 18.15 3.49
CA MET A 23 -8.03 16.81 3.31
C MET A 23 -8.68 16.63 1.93
N THR A 24 -9.44 17.63 1.46
CA THR A 24 -10.13 17.55 0.16
C THR A 24 -9.20 17.86 -1.01
N GLY A 25 -8.12 18.62 -0.79
CA GLY A 25 -7.24 19.10 -1.84
C GLY A 25 -7.91 20.09 -2.79
N GLY A 26 -9.02 20.70 -2.40
CA GLY A 26 -9.79 21.64 -3.23
C GLY A 26 -10.58 20.98 -4.37
N ARG A 27 -10.89 19.68 -4.27
CA ARG A 27 -11.73 18.96 -5.24
C ARG A 27 -13.06 18.53 -4.61
N ASP A 28 -14.09 18.37 -5.45
CA ASP A 28 -15.42 17.87 -5.03
C ASP A 28 -15.35 16.47 -4.41
N ILE A 29 -14.41 15.65 -4.89
CA ILE A 29 -14.14 14.32 -4.34
C ILE A 29 -12.98 14.44 -3.33
N PRO A 30 -13.17 14.03 -2.06
CA PRO A 30 -12.13 14.11 -1.04
C PRO A 30 -10.90 13.26 -1.41
N TYR A 31 -9.81 13.94 -1.79
CA TYR A 31 -8.61 13.32 -2.34
C TYR A 31 -7.74 12.57 -1.31
N PHE A 32 -8.12 12.54 -0.03
CA PHE A 32 -7.44 11.73 0.99
C PHE A 32 -7.80 10.24 0.92
N ILE A 33 -8.93 9.89 0.30
CA ILE A 33 -9.39 8.49 0.19
C ILE A 33 -8.53 7.70 -0.79
N VAL A 34 -8.18 8.31 -1.92
CA VAL A 34 -7.36 7.70 -2.99
C VAL A 34 -6.01 7.16 -2.46
N PRO A 35 -5.16 7.96 -1.78
CA PRO A 35 -3.86 7.49 -1.28
C PRO A 35 -3.96 6.53 -0.09
N ILE A 36 -5.16 6.30 0.48
CA ILE A 36 -5.35 5.28 1.53
C ILE A 36 -5.77 3.96 0.88
N ILE A 37 -6.84 3.98 0.08
CA ILE A 37 -7.46 2.78 -0.47
C ILE A 37 -6.65 2.21 -1.63
N ALA A 38 -6.15 3.05 -2.54
CA ALA A 38 -5.46 2.57 -3.74
C ALA A 38 -4.14 1.84 -3.39
N PRO A 39 -3.31 2.30 -2.44
CA PRO A 39 -2.13 1.54 -2.02
C PRO A 39 -2.46 0.24 -1.30
N LEU A 40 -3.53 0.21 -0.49
CA LEU A 40 -3.92 -1.01 0.23
C LEU A 40 -4.36 -2.10 -0.74
N LEU A 41 -5.26 -1.77 -1.66
CA LEU A 41 -5.71 -2.70 -2.70
C LEU A 41 -4.60 -3.05 -3.68
N GLY A 42 -3.81 -2.06 -4.09
CA GLY A 42 -2.67 -2.25 -4.99
C GLY A 42 -1.58 -3.14 -4.42
N ALA A 43 -1.30 -3.04 -3.12
CA ALA A 43 -0.34 -3.91 -2.44
C ALA A 43 -0.84 -5.36 -2.38
N CYS A 44 -2.10 -5.58 -1.97
CA CYS A 44 -2.69 -6.92 -1.92
C CYS A 44 -2.73 -7.56 -3.32
N LEU A 45 -3.21 -6.82 -4.32
CA LEU A 45 -3.29 -7.30 -5.70
C LEU A 45 -1.89 -7.55 -6.29
N GLY A 46 -0.94 -6.64 -6.09
CA GLY A 46 0.44 -6.79 -6.55
C GLY A 46 1.14 -8.00 -5.93
N ALA A 47 0.92 -8.25 -4.64
CA ALA A 47 1.45 -9.43 -3.96
C ALA A 47 0.84 -10.73 -4.52
N ALA A 48 -0.48 -10.75 -4.77
CA ALA A 48 -1.14 -11.88 -5.40
C ALA A 48 -0.58 -12.15 -6.80
N ILE A 49 -0.51 -11.11 -7.65
CA ILE A 49 0.03 -11.21 -9.02
C ILE A 49 1.47 -11.74 -9.00
N TYR A 50 2.32 -11.22 -8.12
CA TYR A 50 3.70 -11.69 -7.99
C TYR A 50 3.75 -13.17 -7.59
N ARG A 51 2.94 -13.60 -6.63
CA ARG A 51 2.87 -15.00 -6.20
C ARG A 51 2.44 -15.93 -7.34
N PHE A 52 1.36 -15.58 -8.03
CA PHE A 52 0.78 -16.42 -9.08
C PHE A 52 1.61 -16.46 -10.35
N LEU A 53 2.13 -15.32 -10.81
CA LEU A 53 2.81 -15.23 -12.10
C LEU A 53 4.32 -15.46 -12.02
N ILE A 54 4.96 -15.10 -10.91
CA ILE A 54 6.42 -15.14 -10.79
C ILE A 54 6.86 -16.16 -9.74
N ALA A 55 6.38 -16.06 -8.50
CA ALA A 55 6.86 -16.91 -7.40
C ALA A 55 6.72 -18.41 -7.67
N ASN A 56 5.59 -18.83 -8.24
CA ASN A 56 5.35 -20.23 -8.58
C ASN A 56 6.19 -20.75 -9.76
N ASN A 57 6.79 -19.87 -10.56
CA ASN A 57 7.60 -20.22 -11.72
C ASN A 57 9.11 -20.05 -11.46
N LEU A 58 9.50 -19.71 -10.23
CA LEU A 58 10.89 -19.58 -9.83
C LEU A 58 11.46 -20.95 -9.40
N PRO A 59 12.71 -21.28 -9.76
CA PRO A 59 13.36 -22.54 -9.41
C PRO A 59 13.67 -22.70 -7.90
N CYS A 60 13.40 -21.66 -7.09
CA CYS A 60 13.61 -21.66 -5.64
C CYS A 60 12.47 -22.39 -4.88
N HIS A 61 11.31 -22.64 -5.50
CA HIS A 61 10.26 -23.46 -4.88
C HIS A 61 10.61 -24.97 -4.83
N THR A 62 11.69 -25.36 -5.52
CA THR A 62 12.38 -26.66 -5.44
C THR A 62 13.56 -26.67 -4.47
N CYS A 63 13.80 -25.59 -3.70
CA CYS A 63 14.63 -25.71 -2.50
C CYS A 63 13.85 -26.57 -1.50
N VAL A 64 14.03 -27.88 -1.62
CA VAL A 64 13.70 -28.85 -0.59
C VAL A 64 14.23 -28.28 0.72
N GLU A 65 13.37 -28.19 1.74
CA GLU A 65 13.82 -28.04 3.12
C GLU A 65 14.60 -29.32 3.51
N GLU A 66 15.81 -29.52 2.99
CA GLU A 66 16.74 -30.54 3.47
C GLU A 66 17.35 -30.08 4.80
N GLU A 67 16.51 -29.75 5.78
CA GLU A 67 16.98 -29.45 7.14
C GLU A 67 15.93 -29.77 8.22
N ASN A 68 15.12 -30.82 8.03
CA ASN A 68 14.37 -31.39 9.15
C ASN A 68 14.04 -32.88 8.99
N THR A 69 15.01 -33.74 8.71
CA THR A 69 14.91 -35.16 9.10
C THR A 69 16.31 -35.70 9.35
N ARG A 70 16.55 -36.07 10.62
CA ARG A 70 17.68 -36.91 11.06
C ARG A 70 17.56 -38.33 10.52
#